data_AF-A0A6I2W6C9-F1
#
_entry.id   AF-A0A6I2W6C9-F1
#
_cell.length_a   1.000
_cell.length_b   1.000
_cell.length_c   1.000
_cell.angle_alpha   90.00
_cell.angle_beta   90.00
_cell.angle_gamma   90.00
#
_symmetry.space_group_name_H-M   'P 1'
#
loop_
_entity.id
_entity.type
_entity.pdbx_description
1 polymer ?
#
loop_
_entity_poly.entity_id
_entity_poly.type
_entity_poly.pdbx_seq_one_letter_code
_entity_poly.pdbx_strand_id
1 'polypeptide(L)' 'MNPSDIEKQAAAVAAAELVESGMKLGLGTGSTVAFLLQALADRAIDVECVST' A
#
# COMPACT_ATOMS: atom_id res chain seq x y z
N MET A 1 5.07 17.43 3.16
CA MET A 1 4.97 16.51 2.02
C MET A 1 5.66 17.18 0.84
N ASN A 2 6.74 16.60 0.32
CA ASN A 2 7.46 17.13 -0.85
C ASN A 2 6.87 16.53 -2.15
N PRO A 3 7.29 16.99 -3.36
CA PRO A 3 6.78 16.44 -4.61
C PRO A 3 6.94 14.91 -4.74
N SER A 4 8.07 14.36 -4.28
CA SER A 4 8.31 12.91 -4.30
C SER A 4 7.36 12.16 -3.35
N ASP A 5 7.01 12.73 -2.20
CA ASP A 5 6.04 12.12 -1.28
C ASP A 5 4.65 12.05 -1.91
N ILE A 6 4.26 13.08 -2.69
CA ILE A 6 2.99 13.09 -3.43
C ILE A 6 2.97 11.99 -4.47
N GLU A 7 4.04 11.84 -5.25
CA GLU A 7 4.18 10.76 -6.25
C GLU A 7 4.14 9.38 -5.60
N LYS A 8 4.84 9.20 -4.48
CA LYS A 8 4.83 7.96 -3.70
C LYS A 8 3.45 7.62 -3.16
N GLN A 9 2.73 8.62 -2.63
CA GLN A 9 1.37 8.43 -2.15
C GLN A 9 0.42 8.06 -3.30
N ALA A 10 0.51 8.74 -4.45
CA ALA A 10 -0.31 8.42 -5.62
C ALA A 10 -0.07 6.99 -6.12
N ALA A 11 1.19 6.57 -6.22
CA ALA A 11 1.54 5.21 -6.60
C ALA A 11 1.02 4.17 -5.59
N ALA A 12 1.13 4.46 -4.30
CA ALA A 12 0.63 3.59 -3.23
C ALA A 12 -0.90 3.44 -3.24
N VAL A 13 -1.64 4.52 -3.47
CA VAL A 13 -3.11 4.48 -3.57
C VAL A 13 -3.53 3.66 -4.79
N ALA A 14 -2.93 3.91 -5.96
CA ALA A 14 -3.20 3.13 -7.16
C ALA A 14 -2.90 1.63 -6.96
N ALA A 15 -1.79 1.30 -6.29
CA ALA A 15 -1.48 -0.09 -5.95
C ALA A 15 -2.50 -0.70 -4.98
N ALA A 16 -2.96 0.07 -3.98
CA ALA A 16 -3.98 -0.39 -3.06
C ALA A 16 -5.30 -0.73 -3.79
N GLU A 17 -5.72 0.06 -4.77
CA GLU A 17 -6.95 -0.19 -5.55
C GLU A 17 -6.95 -1.55 -6.28
N LEU A 18 -5.79 -2.08 -6.62
CA LEU A 18 -5.63 -3.40 -7.26
C LEU A 18 -5.78 -4.57 -6.28
N VAL A 19 -5.73 -4.30 -4.98
CA VAL A 19 -5.82 -5.34 -3.96
C VAL A 19 -7.28 -5.64 -3.63
N GLU A 20 -7.63 -6.92 -3.64
CA GLU A 20 -8.94 -7.43 -3.22
C GLU A 20 -8.84 -8.18 -1.89
N SER A 21 -9.95 -8.22 -1.15
CA SER A 21 -10.03 -8.96 0.12
C SER A 21 -9.82 -10.46 -0.11
N GLY A 22 -9.05 -11.11 0.76
CA GLY A 22 -8.67 -12.52 0.68
C GLY A 22 -7.39 -12.77 -0.14
N MET A 23 -6.77 -11.74 -0.72
CA MET A 23 -5.49 -11.88 -1.40
C MET A 23 -4.33 -12.13 -0.43
N LYS A 24 -3.31 -12.86 -0.92
CA LYS A 24 -2.00 -12.99 -0.27
C LYS A 24 -1.02 -12.02 -0.92
N LEU A 25 -0.42 -11.14 -0.13
CA LEU A 25 0.41 -10.05 -0.63
C LEU A 25 1.86 -10.18 -0.18
N GLY A 26 2.79 -9.86 -1.08
CA GLY A 26 4.16 -9.50 -0.70
C GLY A 26 4.19 -8.03 -0.28
N LEU A 27 4.78 -7.74 0.88
CA LEU A 27 5.01 -6.38 1.37
C LEU A 27 6.50 -6.05 1.26
N GLY A 28 6.83 -5.11 0.38
CA GLY A 28 8.16 -4.53 0.30
C GLY A 28 8.49 -3.64 1.51
N THR A 29 9.61 -2.92 1.45
CA THR A 29 10.00 -1.90 2.42
C THR A 29 10.28 -0.55 1.76
N GLY A 30 10.25 0.53 2.56
CA GLY A 30 10.59 1.90 2.13
C GLY A 30 9.45 2.91 2.27
N SER A 31 9.78 4.19 2.05
CA SER A 31 8.85 5.31 2.28
C SER A 31 7.56 5.23 1.45
N THR A 32 7.58 4.55 0.30
CA THR A 32 6.38 4.37 -0.53
C THR A 32 5.42 3.35 0.07
N VAL A 33 5.96 2.26 0.63
CA VAL A 33 5.15 1.21 1.27
C VAL A 33 4.43 1.73 2.50
N ALA A 34 4.99 2.71 3.21
CA ALA A 34 4.30 3.36 4.32
C ALA A 34 2.95 3.97 3.89
N PHE A 35 2.89 4.61 2.71
CA PHE A 35 1.63 5.11 2.15
C PHE A 35 0.71 3.98 1.72
N LEU A 36 1.25 2.87 1.19
CA LEU A 36 0.46 1.70 0.79
C LEU A 36 -0.24 1.07 2.00
N LEU A 37 0.49 0.91 3.12
CA LEU A 37 -0.06 0.37 4.35
C LEU A 37 -1.23 1.22 4.87
N GLN A 38 -1.09 2.56 4.83
CA GLN A 38 -2.19 3.45 5.20
C GLN A 38 -3.39 3.28 4.24
N ALA A 39 -3.15 3.25 2.93
CA ALA A 39 -4.23 3.11 1.95
C ALA A 39 -4.96 1.76 2.04
N LEU A 40 -4.25 0.66 2.33
CA LEU A 40 -4.87 -0.64 2.58
C LEU A 40 -5.68 -0.65 3.88
N ALA A 41 -5.17 -0.02 4.94
CA ALA A 41 -5.88 0.12 6.21
C ALA A 41 -7.17 0.94 6.07
N ASP A 42 -7.13 2.05 5.33
CA ASP A 42 -8.29 2.91 5.07
C ASP A 42 -9.40 2.17 4.31
N ARG A 43 -9.04 1.18 3.47
CA ARG A 43 -9.99 0.31 2.75
C ARG A 43 -10.58 -0.81 3.59
N ALA A 44 -10.05 -1.07 4.79
CA ALA A 44 -10.50 -2.10 5.72
C ALA A 44 -10.66 -3.50 5.08
N ILE A 45 -9.69 -3.89 4.25
CA ILE A 45 -9.68 -5.19 3.57
C ILE A 45 -9.01 -6.27 4.43
N ASP A 46 -9.43 -7.52 4.24
CA ASP A 46 -8.77 -8.69 4.85
C ASP A 46 -7.69 -9.21 3.91
N VAL A 47 -6.43 -9.23 4.35
CA VAL A 47 -5.28 -9.69 3.54
C VAL A 47 -4.24 -10.38 4.40
N GLU A 48 -3.60 -11.40 3.85
CA GLU A 48 -2.46 -12.07 4.47
C GLU A 48 -1.17 -11.61 3.80
N CYS A 49 -0.22 -11.11 4.59
CA CYS A 49 0.97 -10.47 4.06
C CYS A 49 2.26 -11.20 4.45
N VAL A 50 3.25 -11.19 3.56
CA VAL A 50 4.63 -11.61 3.84
C VAL A 50 5.57 -10.44 3.57
N SER A 51 6.36 -10.04 4.57
CA SER A 51 7.30 -8.91 4.48
C SER A 51 8.67 -9.33 3.91
N THR A 52 9.29 -8.43 3.15
CA THR A 52 10.72 -8.49 2.79
C THR A 52 11.61 -7.80 3.82
#